data_AF-A0A6N3A073-F1
#
_entry.id   AF-A0A6N3A073-F1
#
_cell.length_a   1.000
_cell.length_b   1.000
_cell.length_c   1.000
_cell.angle_alpha   90.00
_cell.angle_beta   90.00
_cell.angle_gamma   90.00
#
_symmetry.space_group_name_H-M   'P 1'
#
loop_
_entity.id
_entity.type
_entity.pdbx_description
1 polymer ?
#
loop_
_entity_poly.entity_id
_entity_poly.type
_entity_poly.pdbx_seq_one_letter_code
_entity_poly.pdbx_strand_id
1 'polypeptide(L)' 'MDTIKPKYVPISTLAKIWGRSRMYIYRRIDMIRNQGKFDDICMQLGPQQTLVHVDRFEAWMRSQHMKWLKV' A
#
# COMPACT_ATOMS: atom_id res chain seq x y z
N MET A 1 -20.35 -16.53 -0.74
CA MET A 1 -18.94 -16.95 -0.83
C MET A 1 -18.10 -15.75 -0.46
N ASP A 2 -17.61 -15.68 0.78
CA ASP A 2 -16.63 -14.67 1.16
C ASP A 2 -15.37 -14.89 0.34
N THR A 3 -15.21 -14.08 -0.71
CA THR A 3 -14.01 -14.06 -1.52
C THR A 3 -12.87 -13.64 -0.59
N ILE A 4 -12.11 -14.61 -0.08
CA ILE A 4 -10.90 -14.36 0.71
C ILE A 4 -9.99 -13.53 -0.19
N LYS A 5 -10.02 -12.20 0.00
CA LYS A 5 -9.16 -11.30 -0.78
C LYS A 5 -7.72 -11.67 -0.42
N PRO A 6 -6.84 -11.91 -1.41
CA PRO A 6 -5.44 -12.16 -1.11
C PRO A 6 -4.88 -10.99 -0.29
N LYS A 7 -4.24 -11.29 0.84
CA LYS A 7 -3.71 -10.28 1.77
C LYS A 7 -2.67 -9.39 1.10
N TYR A 8 -1.85 -9.98 0.23
CA TYR A 8 -0.83 -9.32 -0.56
C TYR A 8 -1.22 -9.31 -2.04
N VAL A 9 -1.11 -8.14 -2.67
CA VAL A 9 -1.43 -7.99 -4.10
C VAL A 9 -0.34 -7.18 -4.82
N PRO A 10 -0.15 -7.41 -6.13
CA PRO A 10 0.72 -6.53 -6.93
C PRO A 10 0.23 -5.09 -6.93
N ILE A 11 1.14 -4.14 -7.13
CA ILE A 11 0.84 -2.71 -7.23
C ILE A 11 -0.23 -2.42 -8.30
N SER A 12 -0.20 -3.13 -9.43
CA SER A 12 -1.21 -3.00 -10.49
C SER A 12 -2.61 -3.37 -10.02
N THR A 13 -2.74 -4.42 -9.21
CA THR A 13 -4.00 -4.87 -8.61
C THR A 13 -4.46 -3.90 -7.52
N LEU A 14 -3.56 -3.45 -6.65
CA LEU A 14 -3.89 -2.45 -5.63
C LEU A 14 -4.42 -1.15 -6.26
N ALA A 15 -3.79 -0.70 -7.33
CA ALA A 15 -4.22 0.49 -8.08
C ALA A 15 -5.65 0.35 -8.61
N LYS A 16 -6.01 -0.84 -9.14
CA LYS A 16 -7.39 -1.14 -9.59
C LYS A 16 -8.38 -1.15 -8.43
N ILE A 17 -8.04 -1.79 -7.31
CA ILE A 17 -8.89 -1.84 -6.11
C ILE A 17 -9.19 -0.43 -5.59
N TRP A 18 -8.19 0.44 -5.60
CA TRP A 18 -8.30 1.80 -5.07
C TRP A 18 -8.83 2.83 -6.09
N GLY A 19 -9.06 2.43 -7.34
CA GLY A 19 -9.44 3.37 -8.41
C GLY A 19 -8.40 4.47 -8.64
N ARG A 20 -7.11 4.15 -8.51
CA ARG A 20 -5.99 5.09 -8.65
C ARG A 20 -5.00 4.64 -9.72
N SER A 21 -4.11 5.54 -10.12
CA SER A 21 -3.02 5.20 -11.03
C SER A 21 -1.93 4.38 -10.31
N ARG A 22 -1.21 3.54 -11.06
CA ARG A 22 -0.03 2.82 -10.52
C ARG A 22 1.00 3.78 -9.93
N MET A 23 1.21 4.93 -10.59
CA MET A 23 2.15 5.95 -10.13
C MET A 23 1.76 6.54 -8.77
N TYR A 24 0.46 6.72 -8.51
CA TYR A 24 -0.02 7.15 -7.20
C TYR A 24 0.39 6.14 -6.11
N ILE A 25 0.18 4.85 -6.36
CA ILE A 25 0.57 3.79 -5.43
C ILE A 25 2.08 3.76 -5.22
N TYR A 26 2.89 3.84 -6.29
CA TYR A 26 4.35 3.92 -6.18
C TYR A 26 4.80 5.08 -5.30
N ARG A 27 4.22 6.29 -5.46
CA ARG A 27 4.55 7.44 -4.60
C ARG A 27 4.21 7.18 -3.14
N ARG A 28 3.10 6.49 -2.84
CA ARG A 28 2.75 6.12 -1.46
C ARG A 28 3.71 5.09 -0.87
N ILE A 29 4.12 4.11 -1.66
CA ILE A 29 5.12 3.11 -1.26
C ILE A 29 6.47 3.77 -0.98
N ASP A 30 6.87 4.73 -1.81
CA ASP A 30 8.11 5.49 -1.59
C ASP A 30 8.06 6.29 -0.28
N MET A 31 6.93 6.94 0.01
CA MET A 31 6.72 7.58 1.32
C MET A 31 6.77 6.58 2.49
N ILE A 32 6.16 5.41 2.34
CA ILE A 32 6.19 4.33 3.34
C ILE A 32 7.65 3.87 3.58
N ARG A 33 8.44 3.74 2.52
CA ARG A 33 9.86 3.39 2.57
C ARG A 33 10.68 4.45 3.29
N ASN A 34 10.46 5.72 2.96
CA ASN A 34 11.12 6.84 3.65
C ASN A 34 10.72 6.94 5.14
N GLN A 35 9.57 6.38 5.53
CA GLN A 35 9.14 6.26 6.93
C GLN A 35 9.67 4.99 7.64
N GLY A 36 10.49 4.17 6.96
CA GLY A 36 11.02 2.92 7.53
C GLY A 36 9.98 1.81 7.69
N LYS A 37 8.81 1.93 7.06
CA LYS A 37 7.69 0.97 7.19
C LYS A 37 7.50 0.09 5.95
N PHE A 38 8.51 0.02 5.09
CA PHE A 38 8.41 -0.72 3.83
C PHE A 38 8.14 -2.19 4.09
N ASP A 39 8.97 -2.87 4.89
CA ASP A 39 8.85 -4.31 5.14
C ASP A 39 7.60 -4.68 5.96
N ASP A 40 7.03 -3.70 6.68
CA ASP A 40 5.76 -3.89 7.39
C ASP A 40 4.57 -3.96 6.43
N ILE A 41 4.60 -3.24 5.31
CA ILE A 41 3.45 -3.03 4.43
C ILE A 41 3.63 -3.70 3.07
N CYS A 42 4.87 -3.78 2.60
CA CYS A 42 5.25 -4.29 1.29
C CYS A 42 6.19 -5.48 1.44
N MET A 43 6.21 -6.32 0.41
CA MET A 43 7.14 -7.42 0.27
C MET A 43 7.80 -7.32 -1.10
N GLN A 44 9.12 -7.26 -1.14
CA GLN A 44 9.88 -7.21 -2.37
C GLN A 44 10.33 -8.62 -2.76
N LEU A 45 9.78 -9.17 -3.83
CA LEU A 45 10.13 -10.50 -4.38
C LEU A 45 11.27 -10.41 -5.42
N GLY A 46 11.54 -9.20 -5.91
CA GLY A 46 12.62 -8.94 -6.86
C GLY A 46 12.72 -7.45 -7.20
N PRO A 47 13.64 -7.06 -8.11
CA PRO A 47 13.90 -5.66 -8.45
C PRO A 47 12.66 -4.88 -8.91
N GLN A 48 11.70 -5.55 -9.54
CA GLN A 48 10.46 -4.95 -10.07
C GLN A 48 9.18 -5.61 -9.57
N GLN A 49 9.28 -6.57 -8.64
CA GLN A 49 8.13 -7.31 -8.11
C GLN A 49 7.94 -6.94 -6.64
N THR A 50 7.05 -5.97 -6.40
CA THR A 50 6.61 -5.58 -5.06
C THR A 50 5.15 -5.98 -4.88
N LEU A 51 4.90 -6.75 -3.82
CA LEU A 51 3.57 -7.03 -3.31
C LEU A 51 3.25 -6.07 -2.16
N VAL A 52 1.99 -5.70 -2.03
CA VAL A 52 1.52 -4.78 -1.00
C VAL A 52 0.42 -5.45 -0.19
N HIS A 53 0.55 -5.41 1.13
CA HIS A 53 -0.49 -5.86 2.04
C HIS A 53 -1.64 -4.86 2.03
N VAL A 54 -2.82 -5.28 1.56
CA VAL A 54 -3.96 -4.37 1.33
C VAL A 54 -4.40 -3.68 2.63
N ASP A 55 -4.65 -4.43 3.69
CA ASP A 55 -5.17 -3.88 4.95
C ASP A 55 -4.16 -2.96 5.65
N ARG A 56 -2.88 -3.34 5.69
CA ARG A 56 -1.83 -2.51 6.30
C ARG A 56 -1.58 -1.22 5.50
N PHE A 57 -1.67 -1.30 4.17
CA PHE A 57 -1.61 -0.12 3.31
C PHE A 57 -2.81 0.79 3.56
N GLU A 58 -4.01 0.25 3.68
CA GLU A 58 -5.22 1.03 4.00
C GLU A 58 -5.11 1.71 5.38
N ALA A 59 -4.69 0.97 6.41
CA ALA A 59 -4.47 1.50 7.75
C ALA A 59 -3.44 2.63 7.74
N TRP A 60 -2.34 2.46 7.00
CA TRP A 60 -1.34 3.52 6.85
C TRP A 60 -1.91 4.74 6.12
N MET A 61 -2.65 4.55 5.03
CA MET A 61 -3.30 5.63 4.29
C MET A 61 -4.26 6.45 5.18
N ARG A 62 -5.07 5.76 6.00
CA ARG A 62 -5.94 6.40 7.00
C ARG A 62 -5.14 7.16 8.06
N SER A 63 -4.02 6.59 8.52
CA SER A 63 -3.14 7.27 9.49
C SER A 63 -2.52 8.55 8.93
N GLN A 64 -2.21 8.62 7.62
CA GLN A 64 -1.72 9.85 7.01
C GLN A 64 -2.78 10.94 7.01
N HIS A 65 -4.06 10.61 6.77
CA HIS A 65 -5.16 11.57 6.88
C HIS A 65 -5.28 12.13 8.30
N MET A 66 -5.18 11.25 9.31
CA MET A 66 -5.22 11.66 10.73
C MET A 66 -3.99 12.46 11.17
N LYS A 67 -2.84 12.36 10.49
CA LYS A 67 -1.68 13.23 10.77
C LYS A 67 -1.97 14.71 10.49
N TRP A 68 -2.81 15.02 9.51
CA TRP A 68 -3.19 16.40 9.17
C TRP A 68 -4.35 16.93 10.02
N LEU A 69 -5.00 16.07 10.81
CA LEU A 69 -6.12 16.42 11.70
C LEU A 69 -5.72 16.64 13.16
N LYS A 70 -4.41 16.63 13.49
CA LYS A 70 -3.96 17.09 14.80
C LYS A 70 -4.09 18.62 14.86
N VAL A 71 -5.30 19.06 15.22
CA VAL A 71 -5.59 20.38 15.81
C VAL A 71 -5.30 20.30 17.30
#